data_AF-A0A5K1AQ35-F1
#
_entry.id   AF-A0A5K1AQ35-F1
#
_cell.length_a   1.000
_cell.length_b   1.000
_cell.length_c   1.000
_cell.angle_alpha   90.00
_cell.angle_beta   90.00
_cell.angle_gamma   90.00
#
_symmetry.space_group_name_H-M   'P 1'
#
loop_
_entity.id
_entity.type
_entity.pdbx_description
1 polymer ?
#
loop_
_entity_poly.entity_id
_entity_poly.type
_entity_poly.pdbx_seq_one_letter_code
_entity_poly.pdbx_strand_id
1 'polypeptide(L)' 'SKSRLEQSLARWAAPQLHDIDALAKMVDPALRGLYPAKALSQFADVIAICVQ' A
#
# COMPACT_ATOMS: atom_id res chain seq x y z
N SER A 1 -6.77 20.95 -0.45
CA SER A 1 -5.35 20.57 -0.31
C SER A 1 -5.28 19.24 0.42
N LYS A 2 -4.42 18.29 -0.01
CA LYS A 2 -4.21 17.04 0.72
C LYS A 2 -3.39 17.28 2.00
N SER A 3 -3.55 16.43 3.01
CA SER A 3 -2.80 16.55 4.25
C SER A 3 -1.29 16.40 4.00
N ARG A 4 -0.43 16.96 4.87
CA ARG A 4 1.04 16.87 4.69
C ARG A 4 1.56 15.43 4.58
N LEU A 5 0.88 14.46 5.18
CA LEU A 5 1.26 13.05 5.13
C LEU A 5 0.96 12.42 3.77
N GLU A 6 -0.10 12.87 3.10
CA GLU A 6 -0.53 12.41 1.76
C GLU A 6 0.26 13.04 0.61
N GLN A 7 1.18 13.96 0.90
CA GLN A 7 2.06 14.57 -0.10
C GLN A 7 3.27 13.69 -0.43
N SER A 8 3.60 12.73 0.45
CA SER A 8 4.65 11.74 0.23
C SER A 8 4.02 10.36 0.22
N LEU A 9 4.18 9.64 -0.90
CA LEU A 9 3.64 8.29 -1.05
C LEU A 9 4.15 7.36 0.06
N ALA A 10 5.45 7.43 0.38
CA ALA A 10 6.05 6.61 1.44
C ALA A 10 5.43 6.90 2.81
N ARG A 11 5.28 8.18 3.19
CA ARG A 11 4.68 8.56 4.49
C ARG A 11 3.20 8.21 4.59
N TRP A 12 2.48 8.25 3.48
CA TRP A 12 1.09 7.85 3.41
C TRP A 12 0.93 6.32 3.45
N ALA A 13 1.79 5.59 2.75
CA ALA A 13 1.72 4.13 2.61
C ALA A 13 2.16 3.39 3.88
N ALA A 14 3.24 3.85 4.54
CA ALA A 14 3.84 3.18 5.71
C ALA A 14 2.84 2.67 6.76
N PRO A 15 1.86 3.46 7.27
CA PRO A 15 0.92 2.97 8.28
C PRO A 15 -0.07 1.91 7.78
N GLN A 16 -0.25 1.77 6.47
CA GLN A 16 -1.24 0.89 5.85
C GLN A 16 -0.66 -0.47 5.43
N LEU A 17 0.67 -0.62 5.39
CA LEU A 17 1.35 -1.83 4.88
C LEU A 17 1.09 -3.10 5.70
N HIS A 18 0.64 -2.96 6.95
CA HIS A 18 0.37 -4.08 7.86
C HIS A 18 -1.10 -4.52 7.90
N ASP A 19 -1.99 -3.80 7.23
CA ASP A 19 -3.43 -4.06 7.22
C ASP A 19 -3.87 -4.48 5.81
N ILE A 20 -4.34 -5.71 5.66
CA ILE A 20 -4.75 -6.26 4.36
C ILE A 20 -5.96 -5.53 3.75
N ASP A 21 -6.89 -5.06 4.57
CA ASP A 21 -8.05 -4.29 4.12
C ASP A 21 -7.64 -2.87 3.69
N ALA A 22 -6.62 -2.31 4.34
CA ALA A 22 -6.01 -1.07 3.92
C ALA A 22 -5.21 -1.24 2.61
N LEU A 23 -4.41 -2.29 2.50
CA LEU A 23 -3.65 -2.63 1.29
C LEU A 23 -4.57 -2.74 0.08
N ALA A 24 -5.71 -3.42 0.20
CA ALA A 24 -6.69 -3.54 -0.89
C ALA A 24 -7.21 -2.18 -1.39
N LYS A 25 -7.26 -1.16 -0.52
CA LYS A 25 -7.67 0.22 -0.87
C LYS A 25 -6.52 1.05 -1.46
N MET A 26 -5.28 0.64 -1.26
CA MET A 26 -4.09 1.30 -1.80
C MET A 26 -3.73 0.85 -3.21
N VAL A 27 -4.18 -0.34 -3.63
CA VAL A 27 -3.88 -0.86 -4.96
C VAL A 27 -4.51 0.02 -6.03
N ASP A 28 -3.80 0.20 -7.14
CA ASP A 28 -4.29 0.94 -8.29
C ASP A 28 -5.61 0.32 -8.83
N PRO A 29 -6.72 1.08 -8.84
CA PRO A 29 -7.99 0.62 -9.38
C PRO A 29 -7.91 0.18 -10.85
N ALA A 30 -6.95 0.70 -11.62
CA ALA A 30 -6.73 0.33 -13.02
C ALA A 30 -6.30 -1.14 -13.18
N LEU A 31 -5.76 -1.77 -12.12
CA LEU A 31 -5.41 -3.18 -12.11
C LEU A 31 -6.63 -4.10 -11.99
N ARG A 32 -7.82 -3.58 -11.66
CA ARG A 32 -9.11 -4.32 -11.67
C ARG A 32 -9.10 -5.64 -10.89
N GLY A 33 -8.29 -5.73 -9.83
CA GLY A 33 -8.16 -6.97 -9.06
C GLY A 33 -7.44 -8.11 -9.80
N LEU A 34 -6.74 -7.82 -10.90
CA LEU A 34 -5.97 -8.79 -11.70
C LEU A 34 -4.64 -9.13 -11.02
N TYR A 35 -4.69 -9.46 -9.73
CA TYR A 35 -3.54 -9.86 -8.94
C TYR A 35 -3.99 -10.85 -7.85
N PRO A 36 -3.14 -11.83 -7.48
CA PRO A 36 -3.44 -12.72 -6.37
C PRO A 36 -3.46 -11.93 -5.04
N ALA A 37 -4.53 -12.04 -4.26
CA ALA A 37 -4.64 -11.37 -2.96
C ALA A 37 -3.48 -11.73 -2.01
N LYS A 38 -3.00 -12.97 -2.06
CA LYS A 38 -1.84 -13.43 -1.27
C LYS A 38 -0.52 -12.76 -1.67
N ALA A 39 -0.35 -12.43 -2.95
CA ALA A 39 0.85 -11.76 -3.44
C ALA A 39 0.90 -10.28 -2.98
N LEU A 40 -0.27 -9.66 -2.74
CA LEU A 40 -0.36 -8.29 -2.25
C LEU A 40 0.29 -8.14 -0.86
N SER A 41 -0.01 -9.05 0.07
CA SER A 41 0.60 -9.03 1.42
C SER A 41 2.12 -9.21 1.35
N GLN A 42 2.59 -10.18 0.56
CA GLN A 42 4.04 -10.42 0.39
C GLN A 42 4.75 -9.20 -0.23
N PHE A 43 4.10 -8.52 -1.16
CA PHE A 43 4.64 -7.30 -1.76
C PHE A 43 4.70 -6.15 -0.74
N ALA A 44 3.68 -6.01 0.10
CA ALA A 44 3.67 -5.03 1.18
C ALA A 44 4.78 -5.28 2.21
N ASP A 45 5.07 -6.54 2.54
CA ASP A 45 6.17 -6.91 3.45
C ASP A 45 7.52 -6.44 2.89
N VAL A 46 7.76 -6.63 1.58
CA VAL A 46 8.99 -6.16 0.93
C VAL A 46 9.07 -4.63 0.93
N ILE A 47 7.99 -3.93 0.61
CA ILE A 47 7.96 -2.46 0.65
C ILE A 47 8.25 -1.96 2.06
N ALA A 48 7.66 -2.58 3.09
CA ALA A 48 7.85 -2.17 4.48
C ALA A 48 9.33 -2.18 4.87
N ILE A 49 10.09 -3.21 4.44
CA ILE A 49 11.54 -3.28 4.67
C ILE A 49 12.28 -2.14 3.96
N CYS A 50 11.83 -1.72 2.77
CA CYS A 50 12.50 -0.68 1.99
C CYS A 50 12.21 0.75 2.46
N VAL A 51 11.10 0.98 3.16
CA VAL A 51 10.66 2.34 3.57
C VAL A 51 10.80 2.60 5.07
N GLN A 52 11.18 1.59 5.85
CA GLN A 52 11.67 1.73 7.23
C GLN A 52 13.05 2.40 7.26
#